data_AF-A0A0D6LET4-F1
#
_entry.id   AF-A0A0D6LET4-F1
#
_cell.length_a   1.000
_cell.length_b   1.000
_cell.length_c   1.000
_cell.angle_alpha   90.00
_cell.angle_beta   90.00
_cell.angle_gamma   90.00
#
_symmetry.space_group_name_H-M   'P 1'
#
loop_
_entity.id
_entity.type
_entity.pdbx_description
1 polymer ?
#
loop_
_entity_poly.entity_id
_entity_poly.type
_entity_poly.pdbx_seq_one_letter_code
_entity_poly.pdbx_strand_id
1 'polypeptide(L)'
;MEKQAQDSIATCSGDFGPFENMGQNINSFRGFSDPRAQINSTLNSWWGVAKKYGVTDKENKYVGHLYTFANMVFAETTKLGCAYKICGKAMSITCLYNAIGYYDDTPMWETGKACTKGTDCTTHPNSACDAGLCVYDCTVEASAIRYSKKCLFKHSAKTERKGLNENLYKSGGIKFDKASQLWWDELKEFGVGQANILTPQLWTRPKKPIGHYTQMAWEKSYKLGCAVEHCPSFTLGVCHYGPGGNIIGQPIYTVGKPCTRDSDCPGSYTCSVAEGLCNVV
;
A
#
# COMPACT_ATOMS: atom_id res chain seq x y z
N MET A 1 6.13 -6.78 5.97
CA MET A 1 5.33 -7.98 6.23
C MET A 1 5.59 -9.10 5.24
N GLU A 2 5.38 -8.94 3.92
CA GLU A 2 5.66 -10.03 2.95
C GLU A 2 7.09 -10.56 3.03
N LYS A 3 8.10 -9.68 3.09
CA LYS A 3 9.50 -10.10 3.28
C LYS A 3 9.71 -10.88 4.59
N GLN A 4 9.12 -10.43 5.70
CA GLN A 4 9.20 -11.14 6.98
C GLN A 4 8.52 -12.51 6.91
N ALA A 5 7.37 -12.60 6.24
CA ALA A 5 6.69 -13.86 5.95
C ALA A 5 7.63 -14.78 5.16
N GLN A 6 8.26 -14.29 4.11
CA GLN A 6 9.16 -15.06 3.26
C GLN A 6 10.41 -15.55 4.00
N ASP A 7 11.01 -14.70 4.83
CA ASP A 7 12.18 -15.03 5.64
C ASP A 7 11.83 -16.12 6.68
N SER A 8 10.65 -16.05 7.29
CA SER A 8 10.23 -17.01 8.33
C SER A 8 10.03 -18.45 7.83
N ILE A 9 9.72 -18.61 6.55
CA ILE A 9 9.55 -19.94 5.93
C ILE A 9 10.70 -20.28 4.98
N ALA A 10 11.85 -19.61 5.08
CA ALA A 10 12.97 -19.79 4.16
C ALA A 10 13.45 -21.24 4.05
N THR A 11 13.28 -22.02 5.12
CA THR A 11 13.62 -23.45 5.24
C THR A 11 12.41 -24.39 5.16
N CYS A 12 11.25 -23.87 4.75
CA CYS A 12 9.96 -24.57 4.80
C CYS A 12 9.59 -25.09 6.20
N SER A 13 9.92 -24.32 7.24
CA SER A 13 9.34 -24.53 8.56
C SER A 13 7.81 -24.38 8.52
N GLY A 14 7.12 -25.15 9.36
CA GLY A 14 5.69 -25.01 9.64
C GLY A 14 5.42 -24.35 10.99
N ASP A 15 6.46 -23.82 11.64
CA ASP A 15 6.39 -23.29 12.99
C ASP A 15 6.00 -21.81 12.99
N PHE A 16 5.38 -21.38 14.08
CA PHE A 16 5.12 -19.96 14.28
C PHE A 16 6.43 -19.18 14.43
N GLY A 17 6.50 -18.02 13.76
CA GLY A 17 7.59 -17.09 13.91
C GLY A 17 7.39 -16.18 15.13
N PRO A 18 8.47 -15.61 15.67
CA PRO A 18 8.41 -14.71 16.83
C PRO A 18 7.97 -13.30 16.41
N PHE A 19 6.70 -13.14 16.04
CA PHE A 19 6.15 -11.86 15.60
C PHE A 19 5.38 -11.18 16.74
N GLU A 20 5.91 -10.08 17.25
CA GLU A 20 5.22 -9.27 18.27
C GLU A 20 4.05 -8.51 17.64
N ASN A 21 2.89 -8.52 18.30
CA ASN A 21 1.68 -7.79 17.91
C ASN A 21 1.15 -8.13 16.50
N MET A 22 1.42 -9.34 16.02
CA MET A 22 0.98 -9.79 14.69
C MET A 22 0.28 -11.14 14.76
N GLY A 23 -0.79 -11.29 14.00
CA GLY A 23 -1.36 -12.60 13.69
C GLY A 23 -0.52 -13.34 12.67
N GLN A 24 -0.41 -14.66 12.80
CA GLN A 24 0.19 -15.52 11.78
C GLN A 24 -0.74 -16.71 11.50
N ASN A 25 -1.02 -16.93 10.23
CA ASN A 25 -1.51 -18.22 9.74
C ASN A 25 -0.36 -18.91 9.00
N ILE A 26 -0.07 -20.15 9.36
CA ILE A 26 0.94 -20.96 8.69
C ILE A 26 0.41 -22.36 8.43
N ASN A 27 0.81 -22.94 7.31
CA ASN A 27 0.57 -24.32 7.00
C ASN A 27 1.77 -24.89 6.24
N SER A 28 2.11 -26.15 6.51
CA SER A 28 3.17 -26.87 5.81
C SER A 28 2.69 -28.25 5.40
N PHE A 29 3.12 -28.72 4.24
CA PHE A 29 2.70 -30.00 3.69
C PHE A 29 3.80 -30.62 2.84
N ARG A 30 3.73 -31.95 2.70
CA ARG A 30 4.61 -32.75 1.84
C ARG A 30 3.77 -33.42 0.76
N GLY A 31 4.29 -33.42 -0.47
CA GLY A 31 3.59 -34.01 -1.60
C GLY A 31 2.47 -33.10 -2.08
N PHE A 32 2.79 -32.22 -3.02
CA PHE A 32 1.86 -31.35 -3.72
C PHE A 32 2.19 -31.41 -5.22
N SER A 33 1.19 -31.20 -6.07
CA SER A 33 1.36 -31.19 -7.53
C SER A 33 1.49 -29.77 -8.08
N ASP A 34 0.58 -28.89 -7.67
CA ASP A 34 0.54 -27.48 -8.09
C ASP A 34 0.57 -26.54 -6.87
N PRO A 35 1.61 -25.71 -6.73
CA PRO A 35 1.67 -24.68 -5.69
C PRO A 35 0.45 -23.75 -5.66
N ARG A 36 -0.12 -23.37 -6.82
CA ARG A 36 -1.25 -22.44 -6.88
C ARG A 36 -2.52 -23.07 -6.34
N ALA A 37 -2.84 -24.28 -6.79
CA ALA A 37 -3.96 -25.05 -6.24
C ALA A 37 -3.82 -25.24 -4.72
N GLN A 38 -2.60 -25.50 -4.25
CA GLN A 38 -2.33 -25.73 -2.85
C GLN A 38 -2.44 -24.44 -1.99
N ILE A 39 -2.07 -23.29 -2.54
CA ILE A 39 -2.33 -21.98 -1.93
C ILE A 39 -3.84 -21.75 -1.77
N ASN A 40 -4.61 -21.95 -2.85
CA ASN A 40 -6.07 -21.80 -2.81
C ASN A 40 -6.71 -22.74 -1.78
N SER A 41 -6.27 -24.00 -1.75
CA SER A 41 -6.73 -24.99 -0.76
C SER A 41 -6.43 -24.55 0.68
N THR A 42 -5.24 -24.03 0.92
CA THR A 42 -4.81 -23.55 2.25
C THR A 42 -5.66 -22.36 2.72
N LEU A 43 -5.87 -21.37 1.86
CA LEU A 43 -6.71 -20.20 2.18
C LEU A 43 -8.17 -20.62 2.45
N ASN A 44 -8.72 -21.51 1.61
CA ASN A 44 -10.06 -22.06 1.80
C ASN A 44 -10.19 -22.86 3.11
N SER A 45 -9.15 -23.60 3.48
CA SER A 45 -9.12 -24.34 4.74
C SER A 45 -9.11 -23.41 5.94
N TRP A 46 -8.28 -22.36 5.93
CA TRP A 46 -8.21 -21.39 7.01
C TRP A 46 -9.53 -20.64 7.21
N TRP A 47 -10.16 -20.22 6.10
CA TRP A 47 -11.47 -19.57 6.12
C TRP A 47 -12.60 -20.54 6.52
N GLY A 48 -12.53 -21.78 6.03
CA GLY A 48 -13.54 -22.81 6.23
C GLY A 48 -13.72 -23.28 7.67
N VAL A 49 -12.81 -22.92 8.58
CA VAL A 49 -12.92 -23.19 10.02
C VAL A 49 -14.22 -22.63 10.60
N ALA A 50 -14.62 -21.42 10.20
CA ALA A 50 -15.90 -20.83 10.63
C ALA A 50 -17.12 -21.62 10.14
N LYS A 51 -17.06 -22.13 8.91
CA LYS A 51 -18.13 -22.99 8.38
C LYS A 51 -18.20 -24.34 9.09
N LYS A 52 -17.05 -24.87 9.52
CA LYS A 52 -16.95 -26.17 10.20
C LYS A 52 -17.46 -26.12 11.64
N TYR A 53 -17.05 -25.11 12.41
CA TYR A 53 -17.35 -25.03 13.85
C TYR A 53 -18.47 -24.03 14.19
N GLY A 54 -18.82 -23.14 13.27
CA GLY A 54 -19.71 -22.02 13.53
C GLY A 54 -19.00 -20.88 14.27
N VAL A 55 -19.55 -19.67 14.14
CA VAL A 55 -19.23 -18.55 15.01
C VAL A 55 -20.41 -18.41 15.96
N THR A 56 -20.23 -18.94 17.18
CA THR A 56 -21.32 -19.19 18.13
C THR A 56 -21.51 -18.07 19.13
N ASP A 57 -20.49 -17.25 19.36
CA ASP A 57 -20.61 -16.08 20.21
C ASP A 57 -21.49 -15.01 19.56
N LYS A 58 -22.46 -14.49 20.33
CA LYS A 58 -23.47 -13.55 19.84
C LYS A 58 -22.90 -12.18 19.45
N GLU A 59 -21.71 -11.85 19.94
CA GLU A 59 -20.99 -10.60 19.65
C GLU A 59 -19.81 -10.85 18.69
N ASN A 60 -19.74 -12.04 18.07
CA ASN A 60 -18.67 -12.51 17.20
C ASN A 60 -17.29 -12.52 17.87
N LYS A 61 -17.22 -12.69 19.19
CA LYS A 61 -15.96 -12.82 19.91
C LYS A 61 -15.22 -14.08 19.48
N TYR A 62 -13.89 -13.99 19.54
CA TYR A 62 -13.04 -15.15 19.29
C TYR A 62 -13.37 -16.28 20.27
N VAL A 63 -13.44 -17.50 19.74
CA VAL A 63 -13.53 -18.74 20.53
C VAL A 63 -12.49 -19.71 20.00
N GLY A 64 -11.80 -20.42 20.91
CA GLY A 64 -10.51 -21.09 20.68
C GLY A 64 -10.34 -21.92 19.39
N HIS A 65 -11.40 -22.46 18.80
CA HIS A 65 -11.33 -23.25 17.57
C HIS A 65 -11.29 -22.43 16.28
N LEU A 66 -11.35 -21.09 16.34
CA LEU A 66 -11.45 -20.21 15.17
C LEU A 66 -10.12 -19.58 14.74
N TYR A 67 -8.98 -19.99 15.29
CA TYR A 67 -7.69 -19.27 15.18
C TYR A 67 -7.37 -18.73 13.79
N THR A 68 -7.36 -19.60 12.76
CA THR A 68 -6.96 -19.19 11.41
C THR A 68 -7.98 -18.27 10.76
N PHE A 69 -9.27 -18.52 11.02
CA PHE A 69 -10.35 -17.68 10.54
C PHE A 69 -10.32 -16.31 11.22
N ALA A 70 -10.08 -16.27 12.53
CA ALA A 70 -10.02 -15.06 13.33
C ALA A 70 -8.96 -14.08 12.78
N ASN A 71 -7.76 -14.57 12.48
CA ASN A 71 -6.73 -13.75 11.83
C ASN A 71 -7.14 -13.21 10.45
N MET A 72 -7.93 -13.97 9.67
CA MET A 72 -8.37 -13.56 8.33
C MET A 72 -9.52 -12.54 8.35
N VAL A 73 -10.40 -12.64 9.34
CA VAL A 73 -11.65 -11.86 9.40
C VAL A 73 -11.55 -10.64 10.31
N PHE A 74 -10.47 -10.52 11.10
CA PHE A 74 -10.37 -9.49 12.13
C PHE A 74 -10.44 -8.07 11.55
N ALA A 75 -11.48 -7.33 11.94
CA ALA A 75 -11.90 -6.09 11.29
C ALA A 75 -10.88 -4.94 11.40
N GLU A 76 -10.04 -4.93 12.44
CA GLU A 76 -8.99 -3.91 12.61
C GLU A 76 -7.71 -4.19 11.80
N THR A 77 -7.64 -5.36 11.15
CA THR A 77 -6.49 -5.71 10.31
C THR A 77 -6.46 -4.83 9.06
N THR A 78 -5.39 -4.06 8.90
CA THR A 78 -5.21 -3.11 7.77
C THR A 78 -4.07 -3.47 6.84
N LYS A 79 -3.19 -4.39 7.25
CA LYS A 79 -2.03 -4.83 6.46
C LYS A 79 -1.90 -6.34 6.58
N LEU A 80 -1.57 -6.97 5.45
CA LEU A 80 -1.21 -8.38 5.40
C LEU A 80 0.03 -8.58 4.53
N GLY A 81 0.77 -9.66 4.79
CA GLY A 81 1.86 -10.10 3.93
C GLY A 81 1.93 -11.61 3.92
N CYS A 82 1.79 -12.22 2.74
CA CYS A 82 1.81 -13.66 2.58
C CYS A 82 3.01 -14.10 1.75
N ALA A 83 3.56 -15.27 2.05
CA ALA A 83 4.61 -15.88 1.28
C ALA A 83 4.43 -17.39 1.23
N TYR A 84 5.03 -18.02 0.21
CA TYR A 84 5.20 -19.46 0.17
C TYR A 84 6.65 -19.81 -0.17
N LYS A 85 7.08 -21.00 0.24
CA LYS A 85 8.40 -21.56 -0.07
C LYS A 85 8.28 -23.02 -0.41
N ILE A 86 9.02 -23.46 -1.42
CA ILE A 86 9.16 -24.86 -1.83
C ILE A 86 10.57 -25.34 -1.48
N CYS A 87 10.66 -26.48 -0.80
CA CYS A 87 11.91 -27.13 -0.39
C CYS A 87 11.87 -28.60 -0.82
N GLY A 88 12.20 -28.86 -2.09
CA GLY A 88 12.04 -30.18 -2.70
C GLY A 88 10.56 -30.57 -2.80
N LYS A 89 10.14 -31.60 -2.05
CA LYS A 89 8.74 -32.07 -2.00
C LYS A 89 7.91 -31.43 -0.88
N ALA A 90 8.51 -30.56 -0.07
CA ALA A 90 7.84 -29.83 0.98
C ALA A 90 7.48 -28.41 0.51
N MET A 91 6.39 -27.88 1.03
CA MET A 91 6.01 -26.49 0.81
C MET A 91 5.37 -25.92 2.08
N SER A 92 5.74 -24.68 2.39
CA SER A 92 5.15 -23.88 3.47
C SER A 92 4.47 -22.66 2.89
N ILE A 93 3.34 -22.29 3.48
CA ILE A 93 2.59 -21.08 3.17
C ILE A 93 2.34 -20.37 4.49
N THR A 94 2.64 -19.08 4.55
CA THR A 94 2.36 -18.26 5.72
C THR A 94 1.76 -16.92 5.31
N CYS A 95 0.84 -16.41 6.11
CA CYS A 95 0.32 -15.04 6.03
C CYS A 95 0.50 -14.38 7.40
N LEU A 96 1.01 -13.16 7.39
CA LEU A 96 1.14 -12.31 8.55
C LEU A 96 0.11 -11.19 8.48
N TYR A 97 -0.45 -10.84 9.63
CA TYR A 97 -1.47 -9.81 9.80
C TYR A 97 -0.95 -8.80 10.83
N ASN A 98 -1.16 -7.50 10.61
CA ASN A 98 -0.63 -6.45 11.50
C ASN A 98 -1.44 -6.26 12.79
N ALA A 99 -2.37 -7.18 13.05
CA ALA A 99 -3.19 -7.23 14.24
C ALA A 99 -3.42 -8.70 14.60
N ILE A 100 -3.79 -8.93 15.86
CA ILE A 100 -4.04 -10.27 16.42
C ILE A 100 -5.55 -10.49 16.46
N GLY A 101 -6.05 -11.41 15.63
CA GLY A 101 -7.48 -11.67 15.53
C GLY A 101 -8.03 -12.62 16.61
N TYR A 102 -7.16 -13.23 17.40
CA TYR A 102 -7.50 -14.27 18.39
C TYR A 102 -7.40 -13.78 19.84
N TYR A 103 -7.55 -12.48 20.09
CA TYR A 103 -7.66 -11.98 21.46
C TYR A 103 -8.97 -12.41 22.09
N ASP A 104 -8.88 -13.04 23.26
CA ASP A 104 -10.03 -13.34 24.09
C ASP A 104 -10.79 -12.05 24.44
N ASP A 105 -12.11 -12.15 24.58
CA ASP A 105 -13.03 -11.04 24.87
C ASP A 105 -13.10 -9.89 23.85
N THR A 106 -12.35 -9.96 22.75
CA THR A 106 -12.41 -8.97 21.65
C THR A 106 -13.29 -9.51 20.52
N PRO A 107 -14.27 -8.74 20.01
CA PRO A 107 -15.04 -9.15 18.85
C PRO A 107 -14.14 -9.27 17.63
N MET A 108 -14.25 -10.36 16.87
CA MET A 108 -13.54 -10.49 15.60
C MET A 108 -14.03 -9.44 14.60
N TRP A 109 -15.32 -9.09 14.66
CA TRP A 109 -15.93 -7.95 13.98
C TRP A 109 -17.19 -7.50 14.72
N GLU A 110 -17.56 -6.24 14.55
CA GLU A 110 -18.83 -5.71 15.05
C GLU A 110 -19.96 -5.99 14.06
N THR A 111 -21.10 -6.49 14.54
CA THR A 111 -22.29 -6.67 13.70
C THR A 111 -22.88 -5.30 13.34
N GLY A 112 -22.92 -4.97 12.06
CA GLY A 112 -23.42 -3.70 11.58
C GLY A 112 -23.78 -3.72 10.10
N LYS A 113 -24.22 -2.56 9.60
CA LYS A 113 -24.39 -2.37 8.15
C LYS A 113 -23.01 -2.22 7.53
N ALA A 114 -22.77 -2.95 6.44
CA ALA A 114 -21.62 -2.73 5.58
C ALA A 114 -21.56 -1.26 5.12
N CYS A 115 -20.35 -0.75 4.87
CA CYS A 115 -20.20 0.62 4.41
C CYS A 115 -20.89 0.82 3.06
N THR A 116 -21.29 2.04 2.76
CA THR A 116 -21.75 2.48 1.43
C THR A 116 -20.92 3.64 0.89
N LYS A 117 -20.21 4.34 1.78
CA LYS A 117 -19.32 5.47 1.50
C LYS A 117 -18.23 5.54 2.57
N GLY A 118 -17.13 6.24 2.27
CA GLY A 118 -15.97 6.32 3.16
C GLY A 118 -16.28 6.86 4.57
N THR A 119 -17.26 7.76 4.69
CA THR A 119 -17.69 8.33 5.99
C THR A 119 -18.40 7.31 6.91
N ASP A 120 -18.81 6.16 6.38
CA ASP A 120 -19.38 5.09 7.19
C ASP A 120 -18.27 4.29 7.92
N CYS A 121 -17.00 4.50 7.53
CA CYS A 121 -15.82 3.85 8.08
C CYS A 121 -15.21 4.70 9.18
N THR A 122 -15.42 4.30 10.43
CA THR A 122 -15.08 5.08 11.62
C THR A 122 -13.78 4.66 12.30
N THR A 123 -13.30 3.44 12.05
CA THR A 123 -12.09 2.88 12.70
C THR A 123 -10.82 3.64 12.33
N HIS A 124 -10.69 4.04 11.06
CA HIS A 124 -9.53 4.77 10.55
C HIS A 124 -9.97 5.97 9.71
N PRO A 125 -9.39 7.17 9.95
CA PRO A 125 -9.70 8.35 9.16
C PRO A 125 -9.30 8.14 7.68
N ASN A 126 -9.97 8.86 6.77
CA ASN A 126 -9.69 8.81 5.33
C ASN A 126 -9.86 7.41 4.68
N SER A 127 -10.69 6.55 5.27
CA SER A 127 -11.08 5.28 4.67
C SER A 127 -12.06 5.50 3.49
N ALA A 128 -11.98 4.63 2.49
CA ALA A 128 -12.96 4.50 1.42
C ALA A 128 -13.85 3.28 1.65
N CYS A 129 -14.97 3.21 0.93
CA CYS A 129 -15.81 2.03 0.92
C CYS A 129 -15.70 1.32 -0.43
N ASP A 130 -15.30 0.05 -0.42
CA ASP A 130 -15.24 -0.80 -1.61
C ASP A 130 -15.97 -2.12 -1.33
N ALA A 131 -16.98 -2.43 -2.15
CA ALA A 131 -17.83 -3.63 -2.01
C ALA A 131 -18.37 -3.90 -0.58
N GLY A 132 -18.65 -2.84 0.19
CA GLY A 132 -19.14 -2.94 1.57
C GLY A 132 -18.05 -3.08 2.64
N LEU A 133 -16.78 -3.07 2.25
CA LEU A 133 -15.63 -3.12 3.14
C LEU A 133 -14.99 -1.73 3.28
N CYS A 134 -14.65 -1.38 4.52
CA CYS A 134 -13.83 -0.22 4.81
C CYS A 134 -12.39 -0.53 4.43
N VAL A 135 -11.92 0.15 3.39
CA VAL A 135 -10.57 -0.01 2.87
C VAL A 135 -9.83 1.31 3.06
N TYR A 136 -8.52 1.24 3.22
CA TYR A 136 -7.69 2.43 3.04
C TYR A 136 -7.97 3.01 1.63
N ASP A 137 -7.98 4.34 1.45
CA ASP A 137 -8.17 4.95 0.12
C ASP A 137 -6.99 4.61 -0.82
N CYS A 138 -6.99 3.38 -1.32
CA CYS A 138 -6.07 2.81 -2.28
C CYS A 138 -6.42 3.24 -3.71
N THR A 139 -7.34 4.19 -3.94
CA THR A 139 -7.78 4.53 -5.32
C THR A 139 -6.60 4.94 -6.20
N VAL A 140 -5.62 5.64 -5.62
CA VAL A 140 -4.39 6.05 -6.29
C VAL A 140 -3.45 4.85 -6.53
N GLU A 141 -3.29 3.96 -5.56
CA GLU A 141 -2.45 2.76 -5.69
C GLU A 141 -3.04 1.75 -6.68
N ALA A 142 -4.33 1.45 -6.57
CA ALA A 142 -5.08 0.62 -7.49
C ALA A 142 -5.02 1.16 -8.93
N SER A 143 -4.99 2.49 -9.09
CA SER A 143 -4.76 3.14 -10.39
C SER A 143 -3.35 2.84 -10.93
N ALA A 144 -2.32 2.97 -10.10
CA ALA A 144 -0.95 2.61 -10.48
C ALA A 144 -0.81 1.12 -10.82
N ILE A 145 -1.41 0.21 -10.02
CA ILE A 145 -1.41 -1.25 -10.26
C ILE A 145 -2.10 -1.59 -11.58
N ARG A 146 -3.28 -1.01 -11.87
CA ARG A 146 -3.98 -1.27 -13.15
C ARG A 146 -3.12 -0.88 -14.35
N TYR A 147 -2.36 0.21 -14.24
CA TYR A 147 -1.50 0.65 -15.31
C TYR A 147 -0.21 -0.17 -15.43
N SER A 148 0.44 -0.48 -14.30
CA SER A 148 1.71 -1.22 -14.28
C SER A 148 1.61 -2.57 -14.98
N LYS A 149 0.49 -3.29 -14.77
CA LYS A 149 0.17 -4.57 -15.41
C LYS A 149 0.18 -4.55 -16.95
N LYS A 150 0.05 -3.38 -17.57
CA LYS A 150 0.13 -3.25 -19.05
C LYS A 150 1.56 -3.43 -19.56
N CYS A 151 2.57 -3.29 -18.69
CA CYS A 151 3.97 -3.40 -19.06
C CYS A 151 4.39 -2.47 -20.21
N LEU A 152 3.87 -1.23 -20.18
CA LEU A 152 4.19 -0.18 -21.15
C LEU A 152 4.96 0.95 -20.45
N PHE A 153 6.23 1.15 -20.81
CA PHE A 153 7.01 2.29 -20.31
C PHE A 153 6.69 3.56 -21.11
N LYS A 154 5.49 4.08 -20.88
CA LYS A 154 4.99 5.37 -21.38
C LYS A 154 3.96 5.90 -20.38
N HIS A 155 3.66 7.19 -20.41
CA HIS A 155 2.63 7.74 -19.52
C HIS A 155 1.24 7.19 -19.84
N SER A 156 0.44 6.95 -18.80
CA SER A 156 -0.98 6.62 -18.91
C SER A 156 -1.78 7.82 -19.44
N ALA A 157 -2.87 7.52 -20.16
CA ALA A 157 -3.77 8.58 -20.62
C ALA A 157 -4.43 9.26 -19.43
N LYS A 158 -4.66 10.58 -19.51
CA LYS A 158 -5.29 11.34 -18.41
C LYS A 158 -6.68 10.81 -18.02
N THR A 159 -7.39 10.16 -18.95
CA THR A 159 -8.67 9.49 -18.71
C THR A 159 -8.55 8.24 -17.83
N GLU A 160 -7.40 7.57 -17.84
CA GLU A 160 -7.13 6.36 -17.04
C GLU A 160 -6.72 6.68 -15.59
N ARG A 161 -6.31 7.93 -15.34
CA ARG A 161 -5.82 8.44 -14.05
C ARG A 161 -6.39 9.83 -13.75
N LYS A 162 -7.72 9.96 -13.86
CA LYS A 162 -8.44 11.23 -13.78
C LYS A 162 -8.07 11.99 -12.50
N GLY A 163 -7.57 13.22 -12.65
CA GLY A 163 -7.16 14.07 -11.53
C GLY A 163 -5.82 13.72 -10.88
N LEU A 164 -5.10 12.71 -11.40
CA LEU A 164 -3.81 12.27 -10.86
C LEU A 164 -2.65 12.62 -11.80
N ASN A 165 -1.49 12.88 -11.22
CA ASN A 165 -0.23 12.92 -11.96
C ASN A 165 0.53 11.59 -11.85
N GLU A 166 1.63 11.43 -12.59
CA GLU A 166 2.33 10.15 -12.71
C GLU A 166 3.83 10.33 -12.85
N ASN A 167 4.60 9.53 -12.09
CA ASN A 167 6.02 9.27 -12.33
C ASN A 167 6.20 7.81 -12.76
N LEU A 168 7.12 7.58 -13.70
CA LEU A 168 7.46 6.25 -14.20
C LEU A 168 8.94 5.96 -14.02
N TYR A 169 9.25 4.69 -13.80
CA TYR A 169 10.62 4.20 -13.71
C TYR A 169 10.74 2.84 -14.39
N LYS A 170 11.87 2.60 -15.06
CA LYS A 170 12.19 1.33 -15.69
C LYS A 170 13.59 0.90 -15.30
N SER A 171 13.75 -0.35 -14.89
CA SER A 171 15.05 -0.96 -14.63
C SER A 171 15.14 -2.37 -15.21
N GLY A 172 16.35 -2.87 -15.45
CA GLY A 172 16.58 -4.24 -15.90
C GLY A 172 16.58 -5.29 -14.77
N GLY A 173 16.36 -4.90 -13.51
CA GLY A 173 16.44 -5.79 -12.35
C GLY A 173 15.32 -5.55 -11.33
N ILE A 174 15.35 -6.27 -10.20
CA ILE A 174 14.26 -6.30 -9.20
C ILE A 174 14.27 -5.08 -8.25
N LYS A 175 15.34 -4.27 -8.27
CA LYS A 175 15.52 -3.18 -7.31
C LYS A 175 14.77 -1.90 -7.74
N PHE A 176 13.70 -1.59 -7.02
CA PHE A 176 12.92 -0.34 -7.12
C PHE A 176 13.38 0.72 -6.09
N ASP A 177 14.35 0.39 -5.23
CA ASP A 177 14.90 1.22 -4.15
C ASP A 177 15.49 2.57 -4.60
N LYS A 178 15.75 2.75 -5.90
CA LYS A 178 16.33 3.98 -6.47
C LYS A 178 15.36 4.88 -7.22
N ALA A 179 14.12 4.44 -7.50
CA ALA A 179 13.20 5.20 -8.35
C ALA A 179 12.92 6.60 -7.76
N SER A 180 12.51 6.64 -6.48
CA SER A 180 12.23 7.89 -5.77
C SER A 180 13.45 8.81 -5.72
N GLN A 181 14.64 8.26 -5.48
CA GLN A 181 15.87 9.07 -5.43
C GLN A 181 16.21 9.67 -6.79
N LEU A 182 16.10 8.89 -7.87
CA LEU A 182 16.39 9.37 -9.24
C LEU A 182 15.41 10.46 -9.68
N TRP A 183 14.13 10.31 -9.34
CA TRP A 183 13.13 11.35 -9.58
C TRP A 183 13.42 12.62 -8.77
N TRP A 184 13.81 12.48 -7.50
CA TRP A 184 14.14 13.61 -6.63
C TRP A 184 15.42 14.33 -7.07
N ASP A 185 16.40 13.57 -7.57
CA ASP A 185 17.72 14.05 -7.99
C ASP A 185 17.66 15.02 -9.19
N GLU A 186 16.55 15.10 -9.91
CA GLU A 186 16.37 16.11 -10.96
C GLU A 186 16.57 17.54 -10.43
N LEU A 187 16.22 17.81 -9.16
CA LEU A 187 16.48 19.10 -8.53
C LEU A 187 17.98 19.39 -8.44
N LYS A 188 18.77 18.46 -7.90
CA LYS A 188 20.22 18.69 -7.72
C LYS A 188 20.95 18.73 -9.06
N GLU A 189 20.47 17.98 -10.06
CA GLU A 189 21.11 17.89 -11.37
C GLU A 189 20.78 19.06 -12.28
N PHE A 190 19.52 19.51 -12.27
CA PHE A 190 19.04 20.49 -13.24
C PHE A 190 18.55 21.79 -12.62
N GLY A 191 18.09 21.76 -11.37
CA GLY A 191 17.61 22.93 -10.65
C GLY A 191 16.27 23.46 -11.15
N VAL A 192 15.58 24.18 -10.26
CA VAL A 192 14.35 24.95 -10.55
C VAL A 192 14.61 26.45 -10.44
N GLY A 193 15.42 26.88 -9.46
CA GLY A 193 15.68 28.29 -9.16
C GLY A 193 14.86 28.79 -7.98
N GLN A 194 15.27 29.93 -7.41
CA GLN A 194 14.74 30.47 -6.14
C GLN A 194 13.26 30.85 -6.19
N ALA A 195 12.73 31.19 -7.36
CA ALA A 195 11.31 31.49 -7.52
C ALA A 195 10.41 30.27 -7.27
N ASN A 196 10.95 29.05 -7.37
CA ASN A 196 10.22 27.79 -7.17
C ASN A 196 8.97 27.63 -8.09
N ILE A 197 8.97 28.27 -9.26
CA ILE A 197 7.87 28.21 -10.23
C ILE A 197 8.22 27.22 -11.35
N LEU A 198 7.29 26.32 -11.68
CA LEU A 198 7.44 25.43 -12.82
C LEU A 198 7.16 26.18 -14.13
N THR A 199 8.17 26.83 -14.69
CA THR A 199 8.01 27.64 -15.91
C THR A 199 8.01 26.78 -17.19
N PRO A 200 7.43 27.27 -18.30
CA PRO A 200 7.55 26.62 -19.60
C PRO A 200 9.02 26.40 -20.03
N GLN A 201 9.90 27.35 -19.69
CA GLN A 201 11.32 27.29 -20.00
C GLN A 201 12.00 26.15 -19.25
N LEU A 202 11.68 25.95 -17.97
CA LEU A 202 12.20 24.82 -17.19
C LEU A 202 11.69 23.48 -17.73
N TRP A 203 10.42 23.41 -18.12
CA TRP A 203 9.78 22.20 -18.63
C TRP A 203 10.35 21.72 -19.96
N THR A 204 10.78 22.66 -20.82
CA THR A 204 11.23 22.38 -22.19
C THR A 204 12.75 22.32 -22.33
N ARG A 205 13.51 22.34 -21.22
CA ARG A 205 14.98 22.29 -21.27
C ARG A 205 15.48 21.00 -21.94
N PRO A 206 16.35 21.09 -22.97
CA PRO A 206 16.87 19.92 -23.64
C PRO A 206 17.62 19.00 -22.67
N LYS A 207 17.20 17.73 -22.57
CA LYS A 207 17.83 16.68 -21.76
C LYS A 207 17.94 17.00 -20.26
N LYS A 208 17.05 17.85 -19.73
CA LYS A 208 17.02 18.24 -18.31
C LYS A 208 15.60 18.07 -17.75
N PRO A 209 15.11 16.83 -17.63
CA PRO A 209 13.78 16.59 -17.08
C PRO A 209 13.72 17.12 -15.64
N ILE A 210 12.58 17.70 -15.26
CA ILE A 210 12.36 18.22 -13.90
C ILE A 210 10.99 17.82 -13.34
N GLY A 211 10.17 17.19 -14.19
CA GLY A 211 8.78 16.91 -13.91
C GLY A 211 8.55 15.84 -12.85
N HIS A 212 9.53 14.94 -12.64
CA HIS A 212 9.39 13.92 -11.61
C HIS A 212 9.63 14.53 -10.23
N TYR A 213 10.69 15.33 -10.09
CA TYR A 213 10.95 16.08 -8.86
C TYR A 213 9.80 17.02 -8.53
N THR A 214 9.35 17.84 -9.49
CA THR A 214 8.30 18.83 -9.21
C THR A 214 7.01 18.18 -8.76
N GLN A 215 6.70 16.96 -9.24
CA GLN A 215 5.54 16.23 -8.75
C GLN A 215 5.75 15.69 -7.33
N MET A 216 6.92 15.17 -7.01
CA MET A 216 7.21 14.69 -5.64
C MET A 216 7.15 15.82 -4.62
N ALA A 217 7.60 17.03 -4.99
CA ALA A 217 7.61 18.21 -4.13
C ALA A 217 6.33 19.06 -4.21
N TRP A 218 5.30 18.61 -4.93
CA TRP A 218 4.11 19.42 -5.20
C TRP A 218 3.24 19.57 -3.95
N GLU A 219 3.12 20.79 -3.39
CA GLU A 219 2.50 21.00 -2.07
C GLU A 219 1.07 20.46 -1.97
N LYS A 220 0.31 20.50 -3.09
CA LYS A 220 -1.10 20.12 -3.13
C LYS A 220 -1.30 18.62 -3.31
N SER A 221 -0.24 17.86 -3.61
CA SER A 221 -0.31 16.43 -3.82
C SER A 221 -0.03 15.70 -2.51
N TYR A 222 -1.08 15.17 -1.88
CA TYR A 222 -1.00 14.52 -0.57
C TYR A 222 -1.38 13.03 -0.60
N LYS A 223 -1.99 12.55 -1.69
CA LYS A 223 -2.26 11.14 -1.94
C LYS A 223 -1.17 10.56 -2.84
N LEU A 224 -0.59 9.44 -2.42
CA LEU A 224 0.42 8.70 -3.18
C LEU A 224 -0.03 7.24 -3.31
N GLY A 225 0.14 6.68 -4.50
CA GLY A 225 -0.05 5.25 -4.73
C GLY A 225 0.92 4.75 -5.79
N CYS A 226 1.64 3.68 -5.49
CA CYS A 226 2.69 3.16 -6.36
C CYS A 226 2.53 1.67 -6.63
N ALA A 227 3.04 1.21 -7.76
CA ALA A 227 3.08 -0.20 -8.13
C ALA A 227 4.41 -0.55 -8.80
N VAL A 228 4.91 -1.74 -8.50
CA VAL A 228 6.07 -2.34 -9.16
C VAL A 228 5.61 -3.60 -9.88
N GLU A 229 5.82 -3.65 -11.19
CA GLU A 229 5.47 -4.78 -12.04
C GLU A 229 6.71 -5.40 -12.66
N HIS A 230 6.87 -6.71 -12.52
CA HIS A 230 7.94 -7.47 -13.18
C HIS A 230 7.49 -7.90 -14.57
N CYS A 231 7.75 -7.05 -15.54
CA CYS A 231 7.45 -7.30 -16.95
C CYS A 231 8.43 -8.31 -17.57
N PRO A 232 8.10 -8.92 -18.72
CA PRO A 232 8.93 -9.97 -19.33
C PRO A 232 10.40 -9.61 -19.58
N SER A 233 10.72 -8.31 -19.78
CA SER A 233 12.08 -7.85 -20.10
C SER A 233 12.61 -6.71 -19.22
N PHE A 234 11.82 -6.24 -18.24
CA PHE A 234 12.19 -5.14 -17.35
C PHE A 234 11.28 -5.08 -16.13
N THR A 235 11.67 -4.36 -15.10
CA THR A 235 10.80 -3.99 -13.99
C THR A 235 10.27 -2.57 -14.23
N LEU A 236 8.95 -2.41 -14.13
CA LEU A 236 8.24 -1.14 -14.30
C LEU A 236 7.78 -0.64 -12.93
N GLY A 237 8.11 0.60 -12.60
CA GLY A 237 7.53 1.31 -11.48
C GLY A 237 6.61 2.42 -11.94
N VAL A 238 5.44 2.50 -11.32
CA VAL A 238 4.43 3.53 -11.57
C VAL A 238 4.06 4.15 -10.23
N CYS A 239 4.14 5.47 -10.09
CA CYS A 239 3.58 6.19 -8.95
C CYS A 239 2.59 7.22 -9.44
N HIS A 240 1.38 7.20 -8.89
CA HIS A 240 0.35 8.21 -9.10
C HIS A 240 0.24 9.14 -7.90
N TYR A 241 -0.08 10.41 -8.17
CA TYR A 241 -0.12 11.48 -7.17
C TYR A 241 -1.44 12.23 -7.26
N GLY A 242 -2.11 12.43 -6.13
CA GLY A 242 -3.44 13.02 -6.05
C GLY A 242 -3.57 14.13 -5.00
N PRO A 243 -4.24 15.24 -5.31
CA PRO A 243 -4.44 15.81 -6.65
C PRO A 243 -3.12 15.90 -7.44
N GLY A 244 -3.19 15.76 -8.77
CA GLY A 244 -2.01 15.86 -9.63
C GLY A 244 -1.44 17.28 -9.72
N GLY A 245 -0.12 17.39 -9.68
CA GLY A 245 0.63 18.64 -9.82
C GLY A 245 1.14 18.89 -11.24
N ASN A 246 2.34 19.49 -11.32
CA ASN A 246 3.01 19.93 -12.56
C ASN A 246 2.17 20.90 -13.39
N ILE A 247 1.49 21.83 -12.73
CA ILE A 247 0.75 22.90 -13.40
C ILE A 247 1.75 23.98 -13.81
N ILE A 248 1.93 24.14 -15.12
CA ILE A 248 2.86 25.13 -15.66
C ILE A 248 2.47 26.54 -15.22
N GLY A 249 3.45 27.32 -14.75
CA GLY A 249 3.28 28.67 -14.23
C GLY A 249 2.90 28.77 -12.76
N GLN A 250 2.65 27.65 -12.08
CA GLN A 250 2.38 27.62 -10.63
C GLN A 250 3.68 27.37 -9.84
N PRO A 251 3.75 27.83 -8.57
CA PRO A 251 4.79 27.39 -7.66
C PRO A 251 4.66 25.89 -7.39
N ILE A 252 5.81 25.21 -7.24
CA ILE A 252 5.85 23.79 -6.85
C ILE A 252 5.33 23.65 -5.41
N TYR A 253 5.78 24.54 -4.55
CA TYR A 253 5.30 24.75 -3.19
C TYR A 253 5.43 26.22 -2.80
N THR A 254 4.61 26.64 -1.85
CA THR A 254 4.64 27.98 -1.27
C THR A 254 5.92 28.15 -0.46
N VAL A 255 6.74 29.12 -0.84
CA VAL A 255 8.01 29.40 -0.17
C VAL A 255 7.72 30.08 1.17
N GLY A 256 8.18 29.47 2.27
CA GLY A 256 7.92 29.96 3.61
C GLY A 256 8.69 29.18 4.68
N LYS A 257 8.46 29.53 5.94
CA LYS A 257 8.97 28.75 7.08
C LYS A 257 8.11 27.47 7.23
N PRO A 258 8.71 26.34 7.62
CA PRO A 258 7.94 25.15 7.98
C PRO A 258 6.95 25.46 9.12
N CYS A 259 5.89 24.67 9.20
CA CYS A 259 4.89 24.85 10.25
C CYS A 259 5.52 24.59 11.64
N THR A 260 5.05 25.33 12.64
CA THR A 260 5.48 25.17 14.05
C THR A 260 4.30 24.90 14.99
N ARG A 261 3.09 24.92 14.45
CA ARG A 261 1.79 24.71 15.11
C ARG A 261 0.71 24.54 14.04
N ASP A 262 -0.42 23.98 14.42
CA ASP A 262 -1.52 23.67 13.50
C ASP A 262 -2.05 24.90 12.75
N SER A 263 -2.05 26.08 13.38
CA SER A 263 -2.50 27.33 12.75
C SER A 263 -1.64 27.80 11.58
N ASP A 264 -0.43 27.25 11.42
CA ASP A 264 0.45 27.56 10.29
C ASP A 264 0.08 26.71 9.05
N CYS A 265 -0.79 25.71 9.21
CA CYS A 265 -1.25 24.83 8.15
C CYS A 265 -2.60 25.28 7.54
N PRO A 266 -2.86 24.96 6.26
CA PRO A 266 -4.11 25.34 5.62
C PRO A 266 -5.30 24.53 6.15
N GLY A 267 -6.41 25.20 6.42
CA GLY A 267 -7.69 24.56 6.78
C GLY A 267 -7.65 23.89 8.15
N SER A 268 -8.06 22.62 8.21
CA SER A 268 -8.13 21.81 9.43
C SER A 268 -6.91 20.89 9.61
N TYR A 269 -5.82 21.16 8.91
CA TYR A 269 -4.62 20.32 8.92
C TYR A 269 -3.85 20.50 10.22
N THR A 270 -3.12 19.47 10.63
CA THR A 270 -2.25 19.50 11.82
C THR A 270 -0.79 19.59 11.41
N CYS A 271 0.05 20.17 12.26
CA CYS A 271 1.47 20.33 12.00
C CYS A 271 2.30 19.25 12.69
N SER A 272 3.07 18.49 11.90
CA SER A 272 4.20 17.72 12.40
C SER A 272 5.39 18.66 12.61
N VAL A 273 5.52 19.24 13.80
CA VAL A 273 6.55 20.24 14.10
C VAL A 273 7.98 19.71 13.89
N ALA A 274 8.20 18.42 14.18
CA ALA A 274 9.51 17.79 14.01
C ALA A 274 9.91 17.67 12.53
N GLU A 275 8.94 17.54 11.63
CA GLU A 275 9.17 17.32 10.19
C GLU A 275 8.93 18.60 9.37
N GLY A 276 8.22 19.58 9.95
CA GLY A 276 7.80 20.79 9.26
C GLY A 276 6.69 20.55 8.22
N LEU A 277 5.90 19.48 8.39
CA LEU A 277 4.89 19.04 7.42
C LEU A 277 3.46 19.22 7.95
N CYS A 278 2.54 19.63 7.08
CA CYS A 278 1.11 19.70 7.37
C CYS A 278 0.43 18.37 6.99
N ASN A 279 -0.16 17.70 7.98
CA ASN A 279 -0.90 16.47 7.82
C ASN A 279 -2.37 16.77 7.53
N VAL A 280 -2.86 16.19 6.43
CA VAL A 280 -4.29 16.21 6.09
C VAL A 280 -5.03 15.33 7.10
N VAL A 281 -6.01 15.91 7.80
CA VAL A 281 -6.85 15.23 8.79
C VAL A 281 -8.15 14.80 8.14
#